data_AF-A0A2N2IUS8-F1
#
_entry.id   AF-A0A2N2IUS8-F1
#
_cell.length_a   1.000
_cell.length_b   1.000
_cell.length_c   1.000
_cell.angle_alpha   90.00
_cell.angle_beta   90.00
_cell.angle_gamma   90.00
#
_symmetry.space_group_name_H-M   'P 1'
#
loop_
_entity.id
_entity.type
_entity.pdbx_description
1 polymer ?
#
loop_
_entity_poly.entity_id
_entity_poly.type
_entity_poly.pdbx_seq_one_letter_code
_entity_poly.pdbx_strand_id
1 'polypeptide(L)' 'MESIVIDNKNGQVILPHKKHAEAYGCVVCHGDKKPGPHKLGKDAAHALCQGCHKEKKAGPTGCTQCHQKKAKALEGC' A
#
# COMPACT_ATOMS: atom_id res chain seq x y z
N MET A 1 -4.47 5.06 14.34
CA MET A 1 -3.50 5.07 13.22
C MET A 1 -3.28 3.62 12.83
N GLU A 2 -3.96 3.11 11.81
CA GLU A 2 -3.79 1.72 11.37
C GLU A 2 -3.06 1.72 10.03
N SER A 3 -1.73 1.63 10.11
CA SER A 3 -0.84 1.53 8.96
C SER A 3 -0.23 0.14 8.95
N ILE A 4 -0.22 -0.50 7.78
CA ILE A 4 0.34 -1.84 7.59
C ILE A 4 1.74 -1.68 7.00
N VAL A 5 2.71 -2.37 7.59
CA VAL A 5 4.09 -2.42 7.08
C VAL A 5 4.27 -3.70 6.28
N ILE A 6 4.58 -3.55 4.99
CA ILE A 6 4.91 -4.64 4.08
C ILE A 6 6.43 -4.70 3.97
N ASP A 7 7.04 -5.59 4.75
CA ASP A 7 8.50 -5.78 4.74
C ASP A 7 8.92 -6.62 3.53
N ASN A 8 9.95 -6.17 2.83
CA ASN A 8 10.57 -6.89 1.73
C ASN A 8 12.01 -6.40 1.50
N LYS A 9 12.79 -7.18 0.76
CA LYS A 9 14.22 -6.92 0.50
C LYS A 9 14.52 -5.60 -0.23
N ASN A 10 13.54 -5.01 -0.92
CA ASN A 10 13.71 -3.78 -1.70
C ASN A 10 13.40 -2.51 -0.89
N GLY A 11 12.96 -2.65 0.36
CA GLY A 11 12.54 -1.55 1.23
C GLY A 11 11.11 -1.75 1.71
N GLN A 12 10.86 -1.33 2.94
CA GLN A 12 9.54 -1.42 3.55
C GLN A 12 8.55 -0.52 2.82
N VAL A 13 7.35 -1.03 2.58
CA VAL A 13 6.24 -0.24 2.07
C VAL A 13 5.25 -0.04 3.20
N ILE A 14 4.93 1.20 3.51
CA ILE A 14 3.97 1.54 4.55
C ILE A 14 2.67 1.91 3.88
N LEU A 15 1.66 1.05 4.05
CA LEU A 15 0.32 1.29 3.57
C LEU A 15 -0.48 1.98 4.69
N PRO A 16 -0.91 3.25 4.54
CA PRO A 16 -1.87 3.85 5.45
C PRO A 16 -3.24 3.21 5.21
N HIS A 17 -3.45 2.02 5.76
CA HIS A 17 -4.57 1.13 5.47
C HIS A 17 -5.91 1.79 5.78
N LYS A 18 -6.00 2.45 6.94
CA LYS A 18 -7.20 3.19 7.33
C LYS A 18 -7.62 4.24 6.29
N LYS A 19 -6.66 5.05 5.78
CA LYS A 19 -6.95 6.08 4.76
C LYS A 19 -7.50 5.49 3.47
N HIS A 20 -6.98 4.33 3.05
CA HIS A 20 -7.47 3.65 1.85
C HIS A 20 -8.85 3.06 2.07
N ALA A 21 -9.09 2.44 3.23
CA ALA A 21 -10.39 1.87 3.58
C ALA A 21 -11.48 2.94 3.66
N GLU A 22 -11.18 4.11 4.23
CA GLU A 22 -12.11 5.24 4.32
C GLU A 22 -12.41 5.86 2.94
N ALA A 23 -11.42 5.90 2.04
CA ALA A 23 -11.58 6.51 0.72
C ALA A 23 -12.21 5.58 -0.34
N TYR A 24 -11.91 4.28 -0.28
CA TYR A 24 -12.23 3.35 -1.37
C TYR A 24 -13.00 2.10 -0.93
N GLY A 25 -13.15 1.87 0.38
CA GLY A 25 -13.80 0.68 0.91
C GLY A 25 -12.93 -0.59 0.81
N CYS A 26 -13.37 -1.64 1.51
CA CYS A 26 -12.58 -2.87 1.66
C CYS A 26 -12.49 -3.70 0.36
N VAL A 27 -13.55 -3.63 -0.46
CA VAL A 27 -13.72 -4.48 -1.65
C VAL A 27 -12.72 -4.19 -2.75
N VAL A 28 -12.18 -2.98 -2.81
CA VAL A 28 -11.19 -2.60 -3.85
C VAL A 28 -9.91 -3.41 -3.74
N CYS A 29 -9.51 -3.81 -2.52
CA CYS A 29 -8.29 -4.58 -2.29
C CYS A 29 -8.55 -6.04 -1.91
N HIS A 30 -9.66 -6.32 -1.21
CA HIS A 30 -9.98 -7.67 -0.72
C HIS A 30 -11.03 -8.41 -1.57
N GLY A 31 -11.65 -7.74 -2.55
CA GLY A 31 -12.81 -8.25 -3.29
C GLY A 31 -14.04 -8.41 -2.39
N ASP A 32 -15.04 -9.15 -2.88
CA ASP A 32 -16.30 -9.40 -2.16
C ASP A 32 -16.18 -10.37 -0.97
N LYS A 33 -15.00 -10.96 -0.77
CA LYS A 33 -14.76 -11.89 0.33
C LYS A 33 -14.49 -11.13 1.63
N LYS A 34 -14.75 -11.80 2.76
CA LYS A 34 -14.43 -11.25 4.08
C LYS A 34 -12.95 -10.81 4.12
N PRO A 35 -12.66 -9.53 4.41
CA PRO A 35 -11.29 -9.03 4.48
C PRO A 35 -10.48 -9.82 5.50
N GLY A 36 -9.25 -10.18 5.13
CA GLY A 36 -8.35 -10.91 5.98
C GLY A 36 -6.90 -10.81 5.50
N PRO A 37 -5.94 -11.25 6.35
CA PRO A 37 -4.54 -11.29 5.97
C PRO A 37 -4.37 -12.21 4.76
N HIS A 38 -3.70 -11.72 3.73
CA HIS A 38 -3.31 -12.52 2.58
C HIS A 38 -1.88 -12.18 2.19
N LYS A 39 -1.21 -13.13 1.53
CA LYS A 39 0.12 -12.85 0.98
C LYS A 39 -0.03 -12.01 -0.28
N LEU A 40 0.44 -10.78 -0.23
CA LEU A 40 0.54 -9.91 -1.39
C LEU A 40 1.95 -10.07 -2.00
N GLY A 41 2.02 -10.69 -3.17
CA GLY A 41 3.26 -10.83 -3.93
C GLY A 41 3.64 -9.54 -4.66
N LYS A 42 4.88 -9.46 -5.16
CA LYS A 42 5.40 -8.29 -5.91
C LYS A 42 4.47 -7.90 -7.06
N ASP A 43 4.11 -8.85 -7.92
CA ASP A 43 3.37 -8.54 -9.13
C ASP A 43 1.93 -8.12 -8.82
N ALA A 44 1.29 -8.79 -7.85
CA ALA A 44 -0.02 -8.40 -7.35
C ALA A 44 -0.01 -7.01 -6.69
N ALA A 45 1.02 -6.70 -5.89
CA ALA A 45 1.16 -5.39 -5.24
C ALA A 45 1.35 -4.27 -6.27
N HIS A 46 2.21 -4.47 -7.27
CA HIS A 46 2.42 -3.47 -8.32
C HIS A 46 1.17 -3.32 -9.21
N ALA A 47 0.50 -4.41 -9.56
CA ALA A 47 -0.74 -4.33 -10.33
C ALA A 47 -1.83 -3.58 -9.55
N LEU A 48 -2.05 -3.90 -8.27
CA LEU A 48 -3.10 -3.32 -7.46
C LEU A 48 -2.78 -1.88 -7.02
N CYS A 49 -1.67 -1.68 -6.32
CA CYS A 49 -1.34 -0.40 -5.70
C CYS A 49 -0.87 0.61 -6.75
N GLN A 50 0.15 0.24 -7.54
CA GLN A 50 0.71 1.14 -8.55
C GLN A 50 -0.27 1.37 -9.70
N GLY A 51 -1.04 0.34 -10.09
CA GLY A 51 -2.08 0.46 -11.12
C GLY A 51 -3.15 1.48 -10.76
N CYS A 52 -3.73 1.36 -9.56
CA CYS A 52 -4.72 2.33 -9.07
C CYS A 52 -4.14 3.75 -8.98
N HIS A 53 -2.93 3.92 -8.43
CA HIS A 53 -2.30 5.25 -8.35
C HIS A 53 -2.04 5.88 -9.72
N LYS A 54 -1.66 5.08 -10.72
CA LYS A 54 -1.50 5.54 -12.10
C LYS A 54 -2.83 5.95 -12.72
N GLU A 55 -3.87 5.13 -12.56
CA GLU A 55 -5.21 5.40 -13.09
C GLU A 55 -5.81 6.68 -12.49
N LYS A 56 -5.78 6.80 -11.16
CA LYS A 56 -6.30 7.96 -10.43
C LYS A 56 -5.38 9.18 -10.52
N LYS A 57 -4.18 9.03 -11.09
CA LYS A 57 -3.10 10.04 -11.08
C LYS A 57 -2.84 10.60 -9.68
N ALA A 58 -2.96 9.75 -8.66
CA ALA A 58 -2.90 10.12 -7.26
C ALA A 58 -2.14 9.04 -6.48
N GLY A 59 -1.17 9.46 -5.65
CA GLY A 59 -0.33 8.55 -4.88
C GLY A 59 1.00 8.18 -5.57
N PRO A 60 1.87 7.46 -4.86
CA PRO A 60 3.22 7.14 -5.32
C PRO A 60 3.22 6.11 -6.46
N THR A 61 4.04 6.33 -7.48
CA THR A 61 4.20 5.40 -8.61
C THR A 61 5.64 5.00 -8.88
N GLY A 62 6.62 5.73 -8.34
CA GLY A 62 8.04 5.41 -8.41
C GLY A 62 8.50 4.43 -7.32
N CYS A 63 9.55 3.67 -7.63
CA CYS A 63 10.06 2.59 -6.76
C CYS A 63 10.36 3.09 -5.34
N THR A 64 11.11 4.18 -5.21
CA THR A 64 11.53 4.76 -3.93
C THR A 64 10.45 5.57 -3.23
N GLN A 65 9.34 5.87 -3.92
CA GLN A 65 8.19 6.57 -3.33
C GLN A 65 7.36 5.61 -2.48
N CYS A 66 7.38 4.30 -2.79
CA CYS A 66 6.76 3.25 -1.98
C CYS A 66 7.78 2.52 -1.11
N HIS A 67 8.92 2.10 -1.68
CA HIS A 67 9.93 1.29 -1.00
C HIS A 67 10.94 2.15 -0.26
N GLN A 68 10.76 2.27 1.05
CA GLN A 68 11.68 3.02 1.90
C GLN A 68 12.66 2.07 2.59
N LYS A 69 13.97 2.33 2.47
CA LYS A 69 14.96 1.71 3.38
C LYS A 69 14.69 2.27 4.77
N LYS A 70 14.39 1.40 5.74
CA LYS A 70 14.00 1.73 7.13
C LYS A 70 14.72 2.98 7.63
N ALA A 71 14.05 4.14 7.66
CA ALA A 71 14.50 5.36 8.36
C ALA A 71 13.59 6.60 8.23
N LYS A 72 12.52 6.65 7.40
CA LYS A 72 11.82 7.94 7.15
C LYS A 72 10.29 7.90 7.17
N ALA A 73 9.68 7.22 8.14
CA ALA A 73 8.22 7.23 8.27
C ALA A 73 7.68 7.58 9.66
N LEU A 74 8.50 8.10 10.56
CA LEU A 74 8.01 8.52 11.88
C LEU A 74 8.60 9.83 12.40
N GLU A 75 9.09 10.69 11.51
CA GLU A 75 9.47 12.06 11.86
C GLU A 75 8.81 13.01 10.86
N GLY A 76 7.77 13.71 11.32
CA GLY A 76 7.20 14.84 10.58
C GLY A 76 5.68 14.84 10.48
N CYS A 77 4.98 14.87 11.61
CA CYS A 77 3.76 15.65 11.87
C CYS A 77 3.55 15.73 13.38
#